data_AF-A0A133VLH0-F1
#
_entry.id   AF-A0A133VLH0-F1
#
_cell.length_a   1.000
_cell.length_b   1.000
_cell.length_c   1.000
_cell.angle_alpha   90.00
_cell.angle_beta   90.00
_cell.angle_gamma   90.00
#
_symmetry.space_group_name_H-M   'P 1'
#
loop_
_entity.id
_entity.type
_entity.pdbx_description
1 polymer ?
#
loop_
_entity_poly.entity_id
_entity_poly.type
_entity_poly.pdbx_seq_one_letter_code
_entity_poly.pdbx_strand_id
1 'polypeptide(L)'
;MNEEWSEIRNEIEKEVNLANAYVVCDSDREINNAFEGAKGIQICHFHAVKYVDYCLWKKDAPKNFRKKMRRILKSRLSTLQNSVKKFWRDEDTERLKNRISWFREELDRWIERAEGRNFALAANYIRRARENLLTFAEAALRGDYVPYTNNRVEREFRENVYRTKRIGGSWSDDGLLNVSLCQLISRLDESLFRKLKEVYIDEAGTLNFSVSLLGG
;
A
#
# COMPACT_ATOMS: atom_id res chain seq x y z
N MET A 1 5.90 12.97 16.88
CA MET A 1 4.60 13.53 16.40
C MET A 1 4.33 12.90 15.04
N ASN A 2 3.13 12.42 14.72
CA ASN A 2 2.90 11.89 13.36
C ASN A 2 2.83 13.08 12.40
N GLU A 3 3.76 13.15 11.45
CA GLU A 3 3.74 14.14 10.37
C GLU A 3 2.47 13.98 9.53
N GLU A 4 1.89 15.10 9.10
CA GLU A 4 0.75 15.09 8.20
C GLU A 4 1.18 14.59 6.81
N TRP A 5 0.30 13.87 6.11
CA TRP A 5 0.65 13.33 4.78
C TRP A 5 1.03 14.43 3.76
N SER A 6 0.55 15.66 3.96
CA SER A 6 0.97 16.83 3.18
C SER A 6 2.43 17.21 3.39
N GLU A 7 2.96 17.04 4.60
CA GLU A 7 4.37 17.32 4.91
C GLU A 7 5.26 16.27 4.24
N ILE A 8 4.89 14.98 4.37
CA ILE A 8 5.56 13.87 3.68
C ILE A 8 5.55 14.08 2.16
N ARG A 9 4.43 14.53 1.60
CA ARG A 9 4.31 14.85 0.16
C ARG A 9 5.31 15.95 -0.24
N ASN A 10 5.40 17.04 0.52
CA ASN A 10 6.32 18.15 0.22
C ASN A 10 7.79 17.70 0.25
N GLU A 11 8.17 16.83 1.18
CA GLU A 11 9.52 16.26 1.22
C GLU A 11 9.81 15.36 0.00
N ILE A 12 8.83 14.51 -0.39
CA ILE A 12 8.96 13.66 -1.58
C ILE A 12 9.06 14.50 -2.86
N GLU A 13 8.31 15.59 -2.98
CA GLU A 13 8.32 16.46 -4.17
C GLU A 13 9.66 17.18 -4.42
N LYS A 14 10.55 17.23 -3.42
CA LYS A 14 11.93 17.74 -3.60
C LYS A 14 12.76 16.82 -4.51
N GLU A 15 12.50 15.52 -4.46
CA GLU A 15 13.28 14.48 -5.16
C GLU A 15 12.50 13.81 -6.30
N VAL A 16 11.16 13.82 -6.23
CA VAL A 16 10.28 13.09 -7.15
C VAL A 16 9.21 14.01 -7.72
N ASN A 17 9.19 14.12 -9.06
CA ASN A 17 8.07 14.77 -9.74
C ASN A 17 6.83 13.87 -9.71
N LEU A 18 5.89 14.17 -8.81
CA LEU A 18 4.66 13.38 -8.64
C LEU A 18 3.83 13.26 -9.91
N ALA A 19 3.81 14.27 -10.79
CA ALA A 19 3.07 14.21 -12.06
C ALA A 19 3.56 13.07 -12.98
N ASN A 20 4.77 12.56 -12.74
CA ASN A 20 5.37 11.43 -13.47
C ASN A 20 5.44 10.13 -12.64
N ALA A 21 5.00 10.14 -11.37
CA ALA A 21 5.10 9.01 -10.46
C ALA A 21 3.73 8.41 -10.13
N TYR A 22 3.69 7.08 -10.01
CA TYR A 22 2.52 6.39 -9.50
C TYR A 22 2.65 6.15 -8.00
N VAL A 23 1.57 6.36 -7.26
CA VAL A 23 1.51 6.10 -5.82
C VAL A 23 0.79 4.79 -5.58
N VAL A 24 1.42 3.85 -4.87
CA VAL A 24 0.82 2.57 -4.51
C VAL A 24 0.64 2.52 -3.01
N CYS A 25 -0.59 2.63 -2.56
CA CYS A 25 -0.88 2.83 -1.14
C CYS A 25 -2.03 1.95 -0.64
N ASP A 26 -2.23 1.99 0.66
CA ASP A 26 -3.47 1.52 1.26
C ASP A 26 -4.60 2.46 0.89
N SER A 27 -5.85 2.05 1.06
CA SER A 27 -6.99 2.91 0.74
C SER A 27 -7.26 3.98 1.80
N ASP A 28 -6.20 4.51 2.42
CA ASP A 28 -6.29 5.60 3.38
C ASP A 28 -6.70 6.89 2.65
N ARG A 29 -7.65 7.63 3.22
CA ARG A 29 -8.19 8.82 2.58
C ARG A 29 -7.18 9.97 2.59
N GLU A 30 -6.41 10.12 3.66
CA GLU A 30 -5.46 11.21 3.80
C GLU A 30 -4.29 11.05 2.84
N ILE A 31 -3.83 9.81 2.63
CA ILE A 31 -2.85 9.49 1.57
C ILE A 31 -3.42 9.84 0.20
N ASN A 32 -4.62 9.35 -0.13
CA ASN A 32 -5.21 9.61 -1.45
C ASN A 32 -5.35 11.12 -1.73
N ASN A 33 -5.73 11.91 -0.73
CA ASN A 33 -5.88 13.35 -0.86
C ASN A 33 -4.52 14.05 -0.99
N ALA A 34 -3.53 13.67 -0.18
CA ALA A 34 -2.20 14.28 -0.23
C ALA A 34 -1.52 14.06 -1.59
N PHE A 35 -1.76 12.93 -2.25
CA PHE A 35 -1.11 12.52 -3.49
C PHE A 35 -2.00 12.62 -4.75
N GLU A 36 -3.10 13.39 -4.70
CA GLU A 36 -4.03 13.55 -5.84
C GLU A 36 -3.35 14.07 -7.13
N GLY A 37 -2.24 14.82 -7.00
CA GLY A 37 -1.44 15.31 -8.13
C GLY A 37 -0.50 14.29 -8.79
N ALA A 38 -0.51 13.03 -8.34
CA ALA A 38 0.33 11.98 -8.90
C ALA A 38 -0.13 11.54 -10.31
N LYS A 39 0.76 10.91 -11.09
CA LYS A 39 0.44 10.29 -12.39
C LYS A 39 -0.72 9.28 -12.29
N GLY A 40 -0.88 8.67 -11.12
CA GLY A 40 -2.03 7.85 -10.75
C GLY A 40 -1.86 7.20 -9.39
N ILE A 41 -2.97 6.85 -8.75
CA ILE A 41 -2.99 6.23 -7.43
C ILE A 41 -3.54 4.80 -7.54
N GLN A 42 -2.70 3.81 -7.26
CA GLN A 42 -3.09 2.42 -7.16
C GLN A 42 -3.38 2.04 -5.71
N ILE A 43 -4.64 1.70 -5.41
CA ILE A 43 -5.01 1.11 -4.12
C ILE A 43 -4.57 -0.36 -4.09
N CYS A 44 -3.89 -0.77 -3.02
CA CYS A 44 -3.54 -2.17 -2.83
C CYS A 44 -4.79 -3.06 -2.79
N HIS A 45 -4.85 -4.03 -3.71
CA HIS A 45 -5.99 -4.95 -3.83
C HIS A 45 -6.26 -5.74 -2.54
N PHE A 46 -5.22 -6.07 -1.78
CA PHE A 46 -5.40 -6.77 -0.50
C PHE A 46 -6.04 -5.88 0.55
N HIS A 47 -5.62 -4.61 0.64
CA HIS A 47 -6.22 -3.64 1.55
C HIS A 47 -7.64 -3.31 1.18
N ALA A 48 -7.95 -3.21 -0.11
CA ALA A 48 -9.33 -3.03 -0.54
C ALA A 48 -10.26 -4.15 -0.10
N VAL A 49 -9.80 -5.40 -0.22
CA VAL A 49 -10.57 -6.57 0.22
C VAL A 49 -10.73 -6.61 1.74
N LYS A 50 -9.69 -6.26 2.51
CA LYS A 50 -9.74 -6.17 3.98
C LYS A 50 -10.70 -5.07 4.43
N TYR A 51 -10.60 -3.89 3.83
CA TYR A 51 -11.42 -2.73 4.18
C TYR A 51 -12.90 -2.96 3.87
N VAL A 52 -13.21 -3.60 2.74
CA VAL A 52 -14.57 -4.07 2.45
C VAL A 52 -15.10 -5.01 3.52
N ASP A 53 -14.29 -5.98 3.98
CA ASP A 53 -14.71 -6.91 5.03
C ASP A 53 -14.99 -6.16 6.35
N TYR A 54 -14.17 -5.16 6.67
CA TYR A 54 -14.39 -4.24 7.79
C TYR A 54 -15.68 -3.44 7.64
N CYS A 55 -15.93 -2.80 6.48
CA CYS A 55 -17.14 -2.02 6.24
C CYS A 55 -18.41 -2.85 6.43
N LEU A 56 -18.38 -4.10 5.94
CA LEU A 56 -19.49 -5.03 6.12
C LEU A 56 -19.64 -5.46 7.58
N TRP A 57 -18.53 -5.80 8.26
CA TRP A 57 -18.56 -6.19 9.67
C TRP A 57 -19.06 -5.06 10.57
N LYS A 58 -18.61 -3.82 10.33
CA LYS A 58 -19.03 -2.61 11.06
C LYS A 58 -20.54 -2.33 10.96
N LYS A 59 -21.20 -2.91 9.96
CA LYS A 59 -22.65 -2.81 9.75
C LYS A 59 -23.36 -4.14 10.01
N ASP A 60 -22.76 -4.98 10.85
CA ASP A 60 -23.32 -6.25 11.34
C ASP A 60 -23.72 -7.23 10.24
N ALA A 61 -23.00 -7.19 9.10
CA ALA A 61 -23.25 -8.10 7.99
C ALA A 61 -23.05 -9.57 8.43
N PRO A 62 -24.00 -10.47 8.09
CA PRO A 62 -23.86 -11.90 8.39
C PRO A 62 -22.55 -12.47 7.85
N LYS A 63 -21.88 -13.33 8.64
CA LYS A 63 -20.58 -13.93 8.29
C LYS A 63 -20.57 -14.56 6.89
N ASN A 64 -21.64 -15.26 6.52
CA ASN A 64 -21.77 -15.90 5.21
C ASN A 64 -21.89 -14.87 4.07
N PHE A 65 -22.59 -13.77 4.31
CA PHE A 65 -22.68 -12.67 3.35
C PHE A 65 -21.32 -11.99 3.17
N ARG A 66 -20.62 -11.66 4.27
CA ARG A 66 -19.25 -11.10 4.21
C ARG A 66 -18.30 -11.99 3.42
N LYS A 67 -18.27 -13.29 3.72
CA LYS A 67 -17.48 -14.28 2.98
C LYS A 67 -17.81 -14.26 1.48
N LYS A 68 -19.10 -14.22 1.11
CA LYS A 68 -19.53 -14.19 -0.28
C LYS A 68 -19.07 -12.91 -0.99
N MET A 69 -19.31 -11.74 -0.40
CA MET A 69 -18.92 -10.44 -0.98
C MET A 69 -17.41 -10.33 -1.17
N ARG A 70 -16.64 -10.75 -0.15
CA ARG A 70 -15.18 -10.79 -0.20
C ARG A 70 -14.65 -11.73 -1.29
N ARG A 71 -15.25 -12.92 -1.43
CA ARG A 71 -14.87 -13.90 -2.46
C ARG A 71 -15.11 -13.37 -3.86
N ILE A 72 -16.25 -12.71 -4.08
CA ILE A 72 -16.57 -12.10 -5.38
C ILE A 72 -15.51 -11.05 -5.71
N LEU A 73 -15.31 -10.05 -4.85
CA LEU A 73 -14.33 -8.99 -5.10
C LEU A 73 -12.92 -9.56 -5.36
N LYS A 74 -12.44 -10.47 -4.50
CA LYS A 74 -11.13 -11.10 -4.65
C LYS A 74 -11.00 -11.83 -6.00
N SER A 75 -12.02 -12.58 -6.41
CA SER A 75 -12.01 -13.30 -7.70
C SER A 75 -11.92 -12.34 -8.89
N ARG A 76 -12.64 -11.21 -8.85
CA ARG A 76 -12.60 -10.20 -9.93
C ARG A 76 -11.25 -9.50 -10.01
N LEU A 77 -10.70 -9.11 -8.86
CA LEU A 77 -9.36 -8.54 -8.76
C LEU A 77 -8.30 -9.51 -9.32
N SER A 78 -8.35 -10.79 -8.94
CA SER A 78 -7.43 -11.81 -9.47
C SER A 78 -7.58 -12.04 -10.97
N THR A 79 -8.80 -11.93 -11.50
CA THR A 79 -9.03 -12.05 -12.95
C THR A 79 -8.36 -10.89 -13.71
N LEU A 80 -8.49 -9.66 -13.21
CA LEU A 80 -7.82 -8.49 -13.78
C LEU A 80 -6.29 -8.60 -13.66
N GLN A 81 -5.78 -8.97 -12.48
CA GLN A 81 -4.34 -9.20 -12.24
C GLN A 81 -3.75 -10.19 -13.23
N ASN A 82 -4.41 -11.34 -13.42
CA ASN A 82 -3.96 -12.36 -14.37
C ASN A 82 -4.01 -11.86 -15.82
N SER A 83 -4.97 -11.00 -16.16
CA SER A 83 -5.07 -10.42 -17.50
C SER A 83 -3.95 -9.42 -17.78
N VAL A 84 -3.56 -8.60 -16.80
CA VAL A 84 -2.39 -7.71 -16.89
C VAL A 84 -1.09 -8.52 -16.97
N LYS A 85 -0.96 -9.57 -16.14
CA LYS A 85 0.20 -10.50 -16.23
C LYS A 85 0.31 -11.15 -17.60
N LYS A 86 -0.84 -11.50 -18.22
CA LYS A 86 -0.88 -12.06 -19.56
C LYS A 86 -0.53 -11.00 -20.62
N PHE A 87 -1.03 -9.78 -20.47
CA PHE A 87 -0.72 -8.65 -21.35
C PHE A 87 0.79 -8.39 -21.47
N TRP A 88 1.54 -8.45 -20.36
CA TRP A 88 3.01 -8.31 -20.41
C TRP A 88 3.75 -9.44 -21.17
N ARG A 89 3.05 -10.45 -21.67
CA ARG A 89 3.61 -11.56 -22.46
C ARG A 89 3.19 -11.53 -23.92
N ASP A 90 1.99 -11.01 -24.21
CA ASP A 90 1.39 -11.08 -25.54
C ASP A 90 0.95 -9.73 -26.10
N GLU A 91 1.06 -8.66 -25.31
CA GLU A 91 0.79 -7.26 -25.70
C GLU A 91 -0.60 -7.02 -26.31
N ASP A 92 -1.53 -7.92 -26.00
CA ASP A 92 -2.90 -7.92 -26.50
C ASP A 92 -3.73 -6.81 -25.82
N THR A 93 -3.63 -5.63 -26.42
CA THR A 93 -4.23 -4.38 -25.96
C THR A 93 -5.76 -4.47 -25.90
N GLU A 94 -6.40 -5.01 -26.94
CA GLU A 94 -7.86 -5.08 -27.00
C GLU A 94 -8.43 -6.02 -25.94
N ARG A 95 -7.80 -7.17 -25.68
CA ARG A 95 -8.21 -8.03 -24.57
C ARG A 95 -8.06 -7.32 -23.23
N LEU A 96 -6.98 -6.57 -23.00
CA LEU A 96 -6.79 -5.87 -21.73
C LEU A 96 -7.85 -4.75 -21.56
N LYS A 97 -8.14 -3.97 -22.60
CA LYS A 97 -9.24 -2.99 -22.59
C LYS A 97 -10.59 -3.65 -22.29
N ASN A 98 -10.91 -4.75 -22.96
CA ASN A 98 -12.13 -5.52 -22.71
C ASN A 98 -12.19 -6.02 -21.26
N ARG A 99 -11.06 -6.45 -20.69
CA ARG A 99 -10.99 -6.87 -19.29
C ARG A 99 -11.22 -5.71 -18.32
N ILE A 100 -10.65 -4.54 -18.62
CA ILE A 100 -10.85 -3.32 -17.81
C ILE A 100 -12.33 -2.92 -17.81
N SER A 101 -12.97 -2.90 -18.99
CA SER A 101 -14.41 -2.63 -19.12
C SER A 101 -15.25 -3.65 -18.34
N TRP A 102 -14.97 -4.93 -18.52
CA TRP A 102 -15.64 -5.99 -17.76
C TRP A 102 -15.46 -5.83 -16.24
N PHE A 103 -14.27 -5.43 -15.78
CA PHE A 103 -14.01 -5.25 -14.35
C PHE A 103 -14.78 -4.05 -13.79
N ARG A 104 -14.89 -2.96 -14.56
CA ARG A 104 -15.74 -1.79 -14.23
C ARG A 104 -17.19 -2.21 -14.01
N GLU A 105 -17.76 -3.04 -14.89
CA GLU A 105 -19.12 -3.57 -14.72
C GLU A 105 -19.25 -4.50 -13.51
N GLU A 106 -18.25 -5.35 -13.26
CA GLU A 106 -18.27 -6.24 -12.09
C GLU A 106 -18.20 -5.48 -10.77
N LEU A 107 -17.52 -4.32 -10.73
CA LEU A 107 -17.55 -3.43 -9.57
C LEU A 107 -18.94 -2.80 -9.39
N ASP A 108 -19.61 -2.38 -10.47
CA ASP A 108 -20.97 -1.83 -10.40
C ASP A 108 -21.97 -2.89 -9.87
N ARG A 109 -21.92 -4.11 -10.41
CA ARG A 109 -22.71 -5.25 -9.89
C ARG A 109 -22.38 -5.58 -8.43
N TRP A 110 -21.14 -5.37 -8.00
CA TRP A 110 -20.75 -5.56 -6.61
C TRP A 110 -21.35 -4.48 -5.70
N ILE A 111 -21.31 -3.22 -6.14
CA ILE A 111 -21.90 -2.05 -5.46
C ILE A 111 -23.41 -2.25 -5.31
N GLU A 112 -24.13 -2.52 -6.40
CA GLU A 112 -25.57 -2.78 -6.39
C GLU A 112 -25.95 -3.91 -5.42
N ARG A 113 -25.16 -4.98 -5.38
CA ARG A 113 -25.37 -6.11 -4.47
C ARG A 113 -25.24 -5.72 -3.00
N ALA A 114 -24.32 -4.79 -2.69
CA ALA A 114 -24.13 -4.26 -1.35
C ALA A 114 -25.28 -3.30 -0.97
N GLU A 115 -25.67 -2.41 -1.87
CA GLU A 115 -26.75 -1.44 -1.66
C GLU A 115 -28.12 -2.10 -1.51
N GLY A 116 -28.44 -3.08 -2.36
CA GLY A 116 -29.68 -3.87 -2.24
C GLY A 116 -29.77 -4.72 -0.95
N ARG A 117 -28.76 -4.68 -0.09
CA ARG A 117 -28.75 -5.27 1.25
C ARG A 117 -28.40 -4.26 2.35
N ASN A 118 -28.54 -2.97 2.08
CA ASN A 118 -28.32 -1.87 3.01
C ASN A 118 -26.86 -1.71 3.50
N PHE A 119 -25.88 -2.16 2.73
CA PHE A 119 -24.45 -1.99 3.04
C PHE A 119 -23.82 -0.81 2.31
N ALA A 120 -24.43 0.38 2.45
CA ALA A 120 -24.01 1.61 1.79
C ALA A 120 -22.54 2.00 2.08
N LEU A 121 -22.03 1.71 3.28
CA LEU A 121 -20.64 1.99 3.64
C LEU A 121 -19.65 1.26 2.73
N ALA A 122 -19.89 -0.04 2.48
CA ALA A 122 -19.02 -0.86 1.65
C ALA A 122 -19.19 -0.50 0.16
N ALA A 123 -20.41 -0.20 -0.27
CA ALA A 123 -20.72 0.30 -1.61
C ALA A 123 -19.99 1.62 -1.92
N ASN A 124 -20.12 2.61 -1.03
CA ASN A 124 -19.47 3.92 -1.16
C ASN A 124 -17.94 3.82 -1.16
N TYR A 125 -17.38 2.87 -0.41
CA TYR A 125 -15.96 2.60 -0.47
C TYR A 125 -15.52 2.15 -1.87
N ILE A 126 -16.16 1.11 -2.42
CA ILE A 126 -15.79 0.58 -3.74
C ILE A 126 -16.06 1.60 -4.85
N ARG A 127 -17.14 2.38 -4.75
CA ARG A 127 -17.46 3.47 -5.67
C ARG A 127 -16.31 4.49 -5.76
N ARG A 128 -15.76 4.91 -4.63
CA ARG A 128 -14.64 5.85 -4.58
C ARG A 128 -13.31 5.23 -5.00
N ALA A 129 -13.09 3.96 -4.67
CA ALA A 129 -11.85 3.25 -4.99
C ALA A 129 -11.81 2.70 -6.43
N ARG A 130 -12.91 2.79 -7.19
CA ARG A 130 -13.11 2.10 -8.47
C ARG A 130 -11.96 2.28 -9.45
N GLU A 131 -11.61 3.53 -9.74
CA GLU A 131 -10.56 3.85 -10.72
C GLU A 131 -9.17 3.58 -10.14
N ASN A 132 -8.97 3.80 -8.84
CA ASN A 132 -7.71 3.50 -8.17
C ASN A 132 -7.41 1.98 -8.07
N LEU A 133 -8.42 1.12 -8.25
CA LEU A 133 -8.22 -0.34 -8.38
C LEU A 133 -7.83 -0.76 -9.81
N LEU A 134 -8.00 0.13 -10.79
CA LEU A 134 -7.72 -0.10 -12.20
C LEU A 134 -6.39 0.50 -12.66
N THR A 135 -5.82 1.44 -11.90
CA THR A 135 -4.63 2.21 -12.28
C THR A 135 -3.50 1.35 -12.82
N PHE A 136 -3.20 0.20 -12.22
CA PHE A 136 -2.14 -0.69 -12.68
C PHE A 136 -2.40 -1.31 -14.06
N ALA A 137 -3.66 -1.59 -14.37
CA ALA A 137 -4.05 -2.16 -15.65
C ALA A 137 -4.03 -1.08 -16.75
N GLU A 138 -4.47 0.13 -16.42
CA GLU A 138 -4.41 1.26 -17.34
C GLU A 138 -2.97 1.75 -17.57
N ALA A 139 -2.13 1.71 -16.54
CA ALA A 139 -0.71 1.97 -16.64
C ALA A 139 -0.04 0.99 -17.60
N ALA A 140 -0.38 -0.30 -17.52
CA ALA A 140 0.14 -1.31 -18.44
C ALA A 140 -0.19 -0.99 -19.91
N LEU A 141 -1.41 -0.50 -20.19
CA LEU A 141 -1.78 -0.03 -21.55
C LEU A 141 -0.96 1.17 -22.04
N ARG A 142 -0.37 1.94 -21.12
CA ARG A 142 0.55 3.05 -21.43
C ARG A 142 2.03 2.61 -21.47
N GLY A 143 2.31 1.33 -21.27
CA GLY A 143 3.66 0.79 -21.18
C GLY A 143 4.32 0.98 -19.81
N ASP A 144 3.59 1.46 -18.81
CA ASP A 144 4.10 1.65 -17.45
C ASP A 144 3.83 0.42 -16.57
N TYR A 145 4.83 -0.04 -15.83
CA TYR A 145 4.64 -1.07 -14.81
C TYR A 145 4.25 -0.44 -13.46
N VAL A 146 3.09 -0.85 -12.93
CA VAL A 146 2.64 -0.49 -11.57
C VAL A 146 2.19 -1.77 -10.86
N PRO A 147 2.62 -2.02 -9.61
CA PRO A 147 2.15 -3.18 -8.87
C PRO A 147 0.75 -2.95 -8.31
N TYR A 148 -0.15 -3.93 -8.44
CA TYR A 148 -1.50 -3.89 -7.85
C TYR A 148 -1.53 -4.00 -6.31
N THR A 149 -0.37 -4.09 -5.67
CA THR A 149 -0.21 -4.32 -4.23
C THR A 149 1.09 -3.73 -3.71
N ASN A 150 1.03 -3.19 -2.50
CA ASN A 150 2.19 -2.78 -1.71
C ASN A 150 2.68 -3.88 -0.74
N ASN A 151 2.25 -5.14 -0.89
CA ASN A 151 2.62 -6.25 0.01
C ASN A 151 4.14 -6.42 0.16
N ARG A 152 4.93 -6.08 -0.87
CA ARG A 152 6.40 -6.09 -0.77
C ARG A 152 6.85 -5.10 0.30
N VAL A 153 6.38 -3.86 0.23
CA VAL A 153 6.66 -2.80 1.21
C VAL A 153 6.13 -3.20 2.59
N GLU A 154 4.92 -3.74 2.70
CA GLU A 154 4.40 -4.24 3.98
C GLU A 154 5.29 -5.33 4.61
N ARG A 155 5.83 -6.23 3.79
CA ARG A 155 6.71 -7.29 4.27
C ARG A 155 7.98 -6.68 4.85
N GLU A 156 8.59 -5.72 4.15
CA GLU A 156 9.76 -4.99 4.64
C GLU A 156 9.47 -4.30 5.98
N PHE A 157 8.35 -3.56 6.07
CA PHE A 157 7.95 -2.90 7.32
C PHE A 157 7.66 -3.89 8.45
N ARG A 158 7.08 -5.05 8.15
CA ARG A 158 6.79 -6.07 9.16
C ARG A 158 8.06 -6.62 9.80
N GLU A 159 9.13 -6.77 9.01
CA GLU A 159 10.43 -7.18 9.53
C GLU A 159 11.01 -6.12 10.49
N ASN A 160 10.85 -4.82 10.18
CA ASN A 160 11.21 -3.74 11.09
C ASN A 160 10.42 -3.84 12.41
N VAL A 161 9.09 -4.01 12.33
CA VAL A 161 8.22 -4.15 13.50
C VAL A 161 8.58 -5.35 14.37
N TYR A 162 8.92 -6.50 13.78
CA TYR A 162 9.33 -7.67 14.56
C TYR A 162 10.61 -7.44 15.34
N ARG A 163 11.58 -6.74 14.75
CA ARG A 163 12.86 -6.41 15.39
C ARG A 163 12.69 -5.38 16.50
N THR A 164 11.90 -4.34 16.26
CA THR A 164 11.62 -3.31 17.29
C THR A 164 10.89 -3.92 18.48
N LYS A 165 9.93 -4.82 18.24
CA LYS A 165 9.26 -5.58 19.32
C LYS A 165 10.19 -6.54 20.06
N ARG A 166 11.16 -7.14 19.38
CA ARG A 166 12.10 -8.11 19.98
C ARG A 166 13.08 -7.45 20.95
N ILE A 167 13.47 -6.21 20.71
CA ILE A 167 14.48 -5.48 21.50
C ILE A 167 13.84 -4.74 22.71
N GLY A 168 12.51 -4.76 22.83
CA GLY A 168 11.76 -4.11 23.91
C GLY A 168 10.91 -2.97 23.36
N GLY A 169 9.65 -2.87 23.78
CA GLY A 169 8.64 -1.97 23.19
C GLY A 169 8.76 -0.48 23.54
N SER A 170 9.85 -0.06 24.19
CA SER A 170 10.04 1.31 24.68
C SER A 170 11.14 2.00 23.87
N TRP A 171 10.78 2.49 22.67
CA TRP A 171 11.68 3.24 21.80
C TRP A 171 11.35 4.73 21.85
N SER A 172 12.36 5.60 21.86
CA SER A 172 12.18 6.99 21.44
C SER A 172 11.93 7.06 19.93
N ASP A 173 11.34 8.15 19.45
CA ASP A 173 11.14 8.40 18.01
C ASP A 173 12.47 8.27 17.24
N ASP A 174 13.55 8.88 17.75
CA ASP A 174 14.90 8.80 17.17
C ASP A 174 15.46 7.37 17.17
N GLY A 175 15.25 6.62 18.26
CA GLY A 175 15.70 5.24 18.36
C GLY A 175 15.01 4.34 17.33
N LEU A 176 13.71 4.53 17.14
CA LEU A 176 12.93 3.81 16.14
C LEU A 176 13.33 4.18 14.71
N LEU A 177 13.59 5.48 14.46
CA LEU A 177 14.07 5.98 13.17
C LEU A 177 15.42 5.38 12.82
N ASN A 178 16.39 5.44 13.72
CA ASN A 178 17.75 4.92 13.49
C ASN A 178 17.75 3.42 13.21
N VAL A 179 16.99 2.63 13.99
CA VAL A 179 16.87 1.18 13.76
C VAL A 179 16.21 0.89 12.42
N SER A 180 15.23 1.69 12.00
CA SER A 180 14.56 1.55 10.71
C SER A 180 15.48 1.90 9.54
N LEU A 181 16.26 2.97 9.65
CA LEU A 181 17.24 3.40 8.65
C LEU A 181 18.37 2.38 8.50
N CYS A 182 18.95 1.89 9.60
CA CYS A 182 19.97 0.84 9.57
C CYS A 182 19.48 -0.41 8.82
N GLN A 183 18.22 -0.81 9.03
CA GLN A 183 17.63 -1.94 8.33
C GLN A 183 17.42 -1.67 6.86
N LEU A 184 16.89 -0.49 6.51
CA LEU A 184 16.69 -0.08 5.12
C LEU A 184 18.02 -0.08 4.37
N ILE A 185 19.05 0.55 4.94
CA ILE A 185 20.38 0.65 4.34
C ILE A 185 21.02 -0.74 4.22
N SER A 186 20.92 -1.61 5.24
CA SER A 186 21.44 -2.98 5.17
C SER A 186 20.90 -3.81 4.01
N ARG A 187 19.72 -3.46 3.50
CA ARG A 187 19.09 -4.15 2.36
C ARG A 187 19.33 -3.46 1.03
N LEU A 188 19.36 -2.13 1.01
CA LEU A 188 19.48 -1.36 -0.24
C LEU A 188 20.93 -1.11 -0.64
N ASP A 189 21.84 -1.00 0.32
CA ASP A 189 23.24 -0.71 0.10
C ASP A 189 24.10 -1.36 1.20
N GLU A 190 24.51 -2.61 0.95
CA GLU A 190 25.35 -3.37 1.88
C GLU A 190 26.71 -2.69 2.11
N SER A 191 27.25 -1.97 1.13
CA SER A 191 28.52 -1.26 1.25
C SER A 191 28.39 -0.08 2.21
N LEU A 192 27.37 0.74 2.03
CA LEU A 192 27.04 1.83 2.95
C LEU A 192 26.73 1.31 4.35
N PHE A 193 26.02 0.18 4.45
CA PHE A 193 25.73 -0.44 5.73
C PHE A 193 27.01 -0.89 6.46
N ARG A 194 27.98 -1.49 5.77
CA ARG A 194 29.27 -1.88 6.36
C ARG A 194 30.02 -0.67 6.90
N LYS A 195 30.06 0.44 6.14
CA LYS A 195 30.68 1.69 6.60
C LYS A 195 29.98 2.27 7.83
N LEU A 196 28.64 2.29 7.83
CA LEU A 196 27.86 2.73 8.99
C LEU A 196 28.11 1.84 10.21
N LYS A 197 28.20 0.52 10.01
CA LYS A 197 28.52 -0.42 11.08
C LYS A 197 29.90 -0.11 11.66
N GLU A 198 30.93 0.07 10.83
CA GLU A 198 32.29 0.41 11.30
C GLU A 198 32.33 1.72 12.10
N VAL A 199 31.50 2.70 11.75
CA VAL A 199 31.46 4.02 12.41
C VAL A 199 30.61 4.02 13.69
N TYR A 200 29.48 3.29 13.71
CA TYR A 200 28.46 3.42 14.76
C TYR A 200 28.25 2.17 15.62
N ILE A 201 28.80 1.02 15.22
CA ILE A 201 28.64 -0.27 15.88
C ILE A 201 30.04 -0.89 16.06
N ASP A 202 30.60 -0.76 17.25
CA ASP A 202 31.90 -1.37 17.58
C ASP A 202 31.87 -2.91 17.52
N GLU A 203 33.04 -3.56 17.67
CA GLU A 203 33.19 -5.02 17.64
C GLU A 203 32.25 -5.78 18.59
N ALA A 204 31.66 -5.11 19.59
CA ALA A 204 30.73 -5.68 20.57
C ALA A 204 29.25 -5.58 20.17
N GLY A 205 28.90 -4.92 19.05
CA GLY A 205 27.51 -4.79 18.61
C GLY A 205 26.71 -3.72 19.38
N THR A 206 27.40 -2.84 20.10
CA THR A 206 26.79 -1.73 20.85
C THR A 206 26.61 -0.53 19.93
N LEU A 207 25.37 -0.09 19.75
CA LEU A 207 25.06 1.17 19.07
C LEU A 207 25.55 2.32 19.97
N ASN A 208 26.57 3.06 19.51
CA ASN A 208 27.02 4.27 20.18
C ASN A 208 26.03 5.41 19.91
N PHE A 209 24.92 5.44 20.64
CA PHE A 209 24.17 6.68 20.86
C PHE A 209 24.41 7.14 22.29
N SER A 210 24.89 8.37 22.46
CA SER A 210 24.84 9.04 23.75
C SER A 210 23.36 9.30 24.07
N VAL A 211 22.78 8.50 24.96
CA VAL A 211 21.54 8.89 25.62
C VAL A 211 21.91 10.05 26.54
N SER A 212 21.51 11.27 26.19
CA SER A 212 21.41 12.32 27.21
C SER A 212 20.26 11.93 28.14
N LEU A 213 20.57 11.14 29.16
CA LEU A 213 19.78 11.17 30.37
C LEU A 213 20.03 12.55 30.97
N LEU A 214 19.17 13.53 30.65
CA LEU A 214 18.77 14.67 31.49
C LEU A 214 18.07 15.77 30.67
N GLY A 215 16.97 16.26 31.24
CA GLY A 215 16.05 17.28 30.73
C GLY A 215 14.63 16.71 30.82
N GLY A 216 13.94 16.76 31.95
CA GLY A 216 13.63 17.96 32.74
C GLY A 216 12.15 18.22 32.57
#